data_AF-A0A920NWN7-F1
#
_entry.id   AF-A0A920NWN7-F1
#
_cell.length_a   1.000
_cell.length_b   1.000
_cell.length_c   1.000
_cell.angle_alpha   90.00
_cell.angle_beta   90.00
_cell.angle_gamma   90.00
#
_symmetry.space_group_name_H-M   'P 1'
#
loop_
_entity.id
_entity.type
_entity.pdbx_description
1 polymer ?
#
loop_
_entity_poly.entity_id
_entity_poly.type
_entity_poly.pdbx_seq_one_letter_code
_entity_poly.pdbx_strand_id
1 'polypeptide(L)' 'MFRGIKKVSLSTMIWAITPIKSFKRPKSRLGDVLNLEERRVLVKHMLKKILLSQKKSKLFKEYMVVTEDKDVVK' A
#
# COMPACT_ATOMS: atom_id res chain seq x y z
N MET A 1 -1.35 -41.03 23.41
CA MET A 1 -0.31 -40.50 22.50
C MET A 1 -0.97 -39.61 21.46
N PHE A 2 -1.16 -38.32 21.79
CA PHE A 2 -1.81 -37.37 20.89
C PHE A 2 -0.82 -36.92 19.83
N ARG A 3 -1.05 -37.30 18.57
CA ARG A 3 -0.26 -36.83 17.43
C ARG A 3 -0.45 -35.31 17.34
N GLY A 4 0.65 -34.59 17.51
CA GLY A 4 0.68 -33.13 17.46
C GLY A 4 0.05 -32.63 16.16
N ILE A 5 -0.92 -31.74 16.29
CA ILE A 5 -1.45 -30.96 15.19
C ILE A 5 -0.29 -30.11 14.68
N LYS A 6 0.36 -30.55 13.59
CA LYS A 6 1.27 -29.68 12.85
C LYS A 6 0.45 -28.50 12.39
N LYS A 7 0.64 -27.34 13.03
CA LYS A 7 0.16 -26.06 12.55
C LYS A 7 0.81 -25.85 11.19
N VAL A 8 0.11 -26.20 10.12
CA VAL A 8 0.53 -25.90 8.75
C VAL A 8 0.52 -24.38 8.67
N SER A 9 1.69 -23.77 8.82
CA SER A 9 1.91 -22.39 8.46
C SER A 9 1.79 -22.32 6.95
N LEU A 10 0.56 -22.13 6.46
CA LEU A 10 0.33 -21.71 5.08
C LEU A 10 1.15 -20.43 4.91
N SER A 11 2.31 -20.51 4.24
CA SER A 11 2.92 -19.31 3.71
C SER A 11 1.87 -18.72 2.77
N THR A 12 1.26 -17.62 3.22
CA THR A 12 0.07 -17.06 2.59
C THR A 12 0.40 -16.69 1.15
N MET A 13 -0.13 -17.41 0.15
CA MET A 13 0.11 -17.14 -1.28
C MET A 13 -0.50 -15.83 -1.79
N ILE A 14 -0.90 -14.92 -0.90
CA ILE A 14 -1.64 -13.71 -1.22
C ILE A 14 -0.64 -12.59 -1.52
N TRP A 15 -0.83 -11.89 -2.64
CA TRP A 15 -0.06 -10.71 -3.03
C TRP A 15 -0.86 -9.45 -2.76
N ALA A 16 -0.20 -8.40 -2.28
CA ALA A 16 -0.79 -7.06 -2.17
C ALA A 16 -0.32 -6.19 -3.34
N ILE A 17 -1.24 -5.89 -4.26
CA ILE A 17 -0.98 -4.98 -5.38
C ILE A 17 -1.67 -3.64 -5.09
N THR A 18 -0.88 -2.57 -4.95
CA THR A 18 -1.37 -1.22 -4.62
C THR A 18 -1.19 -0.30 -5.83
N PRO A 19 -2.24 -0.08 -6.65
CA PRO A 19 -2.16 0.87 -7.75
C PRO A 19 -2.14 2.31 -7.22
N ILE A 20 -1.22 3.12 -7.72
CA ILE A 20 -1.14 4.56 -7.45
C ILE A 20 -1.03 5.31 -8.78
N LYS A 21 -1.96 6.24 -8.98
CA LYS A 21 -1.88 7.21 -10.08
C LYS A 21 -0.86 8.29 -9.78
N SER A 22 -0.42 8.97 -10.83
CA SER A 22 0.56 10.06 -10.80
C SER A 22 0.24 11.16 -9.77
N PHE A 23 1.32 11.70 -9.20
CA PHE A 23 1.31 12.88 -8.33
C PHE A 23 1.17 14.20 -9.09
N LYS A 24 0.95 14.17 -10.42
CA LYS A 24 0.68 15.38 -11.22
C LYS A 24 -0.57 16.12 -10.76
N ARG A 25 -1.69 15.41 -10.53
CA ARG A 25 -2.98 16.00 -10.06
C ARG A 25 -3.73 15.05 -9.11
N PRO A 26 -3.14 14.67 -7.96
CA PRO A 26 -3.77 13.76 -7.03
C PRO A 26 -5.01 14.39 -6.40
N LYS A 27 -6.03 13.56 -6.14
CA LYS A 27 -7.22 13.91 -5.36
C LYS A 27 -7.82 15.26 -5.77
N SER A 28 -8.13 15.42 -7.06
CA SER A 28 -8.64 16.67 -7.64
C SER A 28 -9.83 17.27 -6.87
N ARG A 29 -10.73 16.42 -6.38
CA ARG A 29 -11.90 16.77 -5.56
C ARG A 29 -11.59 17.40 -4.20
N LEU A 30 -10.34 17.35 -3.74
CA LEU A 30 -9.88 18.05 -2.53
C LEU A 30 -9.29 19.43 -2.86
N GLY A 31 -9.38 19.89 -4.11
CA GLY A 31 -8.80 21.16 -4.56
C GLY A 31 -9.36 22.39 -3.87
N ASP A 32 -10.59 22.31 -3.35
CA ASP A 32 -11.26 23.42 -2.67
C ASP A 32 -10.75 23.63 -1.23
N VAL A 33 -10.03 22.64 -0.67
CA VAL A 33 -9.57 22.63 0.72
C VAL A 33 -8.07 22.40 0.87
N LEU A 34 -7.41 21.84 -0.14
CA LEU A 34 -5.98 21.57 -0.16
C LEU A 34 -5.38 21.99 -1.49
N ASN A 35 -4.24 22.69 -1.42
CA ASN A 35 -3.46 23.04 -2.60
C ASN A 35 -2.80 21.80 -3.24
N LEU A 36 -2.14 21.97 -4.38
CA LEU A 36 -1.53 20.84 -5.10
C LEU A 36 -0.45 20.12 -4.27
N GLU A 37 0.40 20.86 -3.56
CA GLU A 37 1.48 20.30 -2.75
C GLU A 37 0.93 19.54 -1.55
N GLU A 38 -0.05 20.09 -0.84
CA GLU A 38 -0.71 19.42 0.28
C GLU A 38 -1.37 18.11 -0.16
N ARG A 39 -1.99 18.07 -1.34
CA ARG A 39 -2.56 16.83 -1.90
C ARG A 39 -1.49 15.81 -2.25
N ARG A 40 -0.32 16.23 -2.76
CA ARG A 40 0.83 15.34 -3.00
C ARG A 40 1.34 14.74 -1.69
N VAL A 41 1.53 15.60 -0.68
CA VAL A 41 1.95 15.18 0.67
C VAL A 41 0.95 14.21 1.28
N LEU A 42 -0.35 14.49 1.17
CA LEU A 42 -1.42 13.63 1.66
C LEU A 42 -1.36 12.25 1.03
N VAL A 43 -1.31 12.16 -0.31
CA VAL A 43 -1.27 10.86 -1.00
C VAL A 43 0.00 10.09 -0.67
N LYS A 44 1.16 10.75 -0.55
CA LYS A 44 2.41 10.12 -0.11
C LYS A 44 2.27 9.50 1.29
N HIS A 45 1.67 10.22 2.23
CA HIS A 45 1.42 9.71 3.59
C HIS A 45 0.40 8.57 3.63
N MET A 46 -0.68 8.67 2.84
CA MET A 46 -1.66 7.60 2.70
C MET A 46 -1.02 6.30 2.19
N LEU A 47 -0.21 6.40 1.12
CA LEU A 47 0.50 5.23 0.57
C LEU A 47 1.43 4.62 1.63
N LYS A 48 2.24 5.44 2.31
CA LYS A 48 3.12 4.98 3.38
C LYS A 48 2.35 4.23 4.48
N LYS A 49 1.18 4.75 4.88
CA LYS A 49 0.32 4.13 5.89
C LYS A 49 -0.24 2.78 5.42
N ILE A 50 -0.68 2.69 4.16
CA ILE A 50 -1.16 1.45 3.55
C ILE A 50 -0.05 0.39 3.56
N LEU A 51 1.14 0.72 3.05
CA LEU A 51 2.26 -0.22 2.98
C LEU A 51 2.69 -0.70 4.38
N LEU A 52 2.68 0.19 5.38
CA LEU A 52 2.96 -0.17 6.76
C LEU A 52 1.91 -1.12 7.33
N SER A 53 0.62 -0.86 7.11
CA SER A 53 -0.46 -1.74 7.54
C SER A 53 -0.41 -3.10 6.85
N GLN A 54 -0.15 -3.14 5.54
CA GLN A 54 0.03 -4.36 4.78
C GLN A 54 1.17 -5.21 5.35
N LYS A 55 2.34 -4.63 5.60
CA LYS A 55 3.48 -5.32 6.23
C LYS A 55 3.16 -5.84 7.63
N LYS A 56 2.47 -5.04 8.46
CA LYS A 56 2.08 -5.43 9.82
C LYS A 56 1.10 -6.59 9.86
N SER A 57 0.25 -6.73 8.84
CA SER A 57 -0.77 -7.79 8.78
C SER A 57 -0.16 -9.20 8.70
N LYS A 58 1.06 -9.34 8.16
CA LYS A 58 1.70 -10.63 7.85
C LYS A 58 0.83 -11.56 6.96
N LEU A 59 -0.15 -10.99 6.25
CA LEU A 59 -1.08 -11.74 5.39
C LEU A 59 -0.55 -11.94 3.97
N PHE A 60 0.43 -11.14 3.54
CA PHE A 60 0.87 -11.11 2.15
C PHE A 60 2.30 -11.63 2.03
N LYS A 61 2.52 -12.48 1.03
CA LYS A 61 3.86 -12.96 0.64
C LYS A 61 4.66 -11.84 -0.01
N GLU A 62 4.04 -11.13 -0.95
CA GLU A 62 4.68 -10.06 -1.72
C GLU A 62 3.83 -8.78 -1.72
N TYR A 63 4.52 -7.65 -1.90
CA TYR A 63 3.93 -6.31 -1.94
C TYR A 63 4.44 -5.61 -3.20
N MET A 64 3.53 -5.11 -4.03
CA MET A 64 3.86 -4.43 -5.28
C MET A 64 3.09 -3.11 -5.38
N VAL A 65 3.81 -2.02 -5.62
CA VAL A 65 3.20 -0.73 -5.99
C VAL A 65 3.29 -0.59 -7.50
N VAL A 66 2.16 -0.31 -8.15
CA VAL A 66 2.09 -0.14 -9.60
C VAL A 66 1.71 1.29 -9.90
N THR A 67 2.55 1.99 -10.67
CA THR A 67 2.36 3.40 -10.97
C THR A 67 3.07 3.78 -12.28
N GLU A 68 2.50 4.73 -13.01
CA GLU A 68 3.11 5.36 -14.17
C GLU A 68 4.13 6.46 -13.79
N ASP A 69 4.18 6.85 -12.53
CA ASP A 69 4.90 8.03 -12.05
C ASP A 69 6.10 7.64 -11.18
N LYS A 70 7.31 7.91 -11.68
CA LYS A 70 8.57 7.55 -11.01
C LYS A 70 8.73 8.24 -9.67
N ASP A 71 8.10 9.40 -9.45
CA ASP A 71 8.24 10.14 -8.20
C ASP A 71 7.36 9.58 -7.07
N VAL A 72 6.43 8.68 -7.40
CA VAL A 72 5.65 7.91 -6.41
C VAL A 72 6.50 6.88 -5.68
N VAL A 73 7.50 6.31 -6.37
CA VAL A 73 8.38 5.25 -5.88
C VAL A 73 9.74 5.75 -5.35
N LYS A 74 10.00 7.06 -5.42
CA LYS A 74 11.15 7.73 -4.81
C LYS A 74 10.87 8.16 -3.36
#